data_AF-A0A1E5GK29-F1
#
_entry.id   AF-A0A1E5GK29-F1
#
_cell.length_a   1.000
_cell.length_b   1.000
_cell.length_c   1.000
_cell.angle_alpha   90.00
_cell.angle_beta   90.00
_cell.angle_gamma   90.00
#
_symmetry.space_group_name_H-M   'P 1'
#
loop_
_entity.id
_entity.type
_entity.pdbx_description
1 polymer ?
#
loop_
_entity_poly.entity_id
_entity_poly.type
_entity_poly.pdbx_seq_one_letter_code
_entity_poly.pdbx_strand_id
1 'polypeptide(L)'
;MEKQELTELEEFRHRDVILVVSHERNCGIDETTFVALVVETKNYGLIAIPQDFRADLLQKEMNGVGWETQIEWLLGNDVEIYLLERYL
;
A
#
# COMPACT_ATOMS: atom_id res chain seq x y z
N MET A 1 1.50 -14.23 16.14
CA MET A 1 2.28 -14.38 14.91
C MET A 1 3.13 -13.14 14.79
N GLU A 2 4.45 -13.28 14.72
CA GLU A 2 5.31 -12.17 14.31
C GLU A 2 4.94 -11.82 12.87
N LYS A 3 4.66 -10.54 12.63
CA LYS A 3 4.45 -10.02 11.28
C LYS A 3 5.83 -9.67 10.73
N GLN A 4 6.15 -10.15 9.54
CA GLN A 4 7.37 -9.73 8.85
C GLN A 4 7.14 -8.30 8.35
N GLU A 5 7.96 -7.37 8.81
CA GLU A 5 8.04 -6.03 8.21
C GLU A 5 8.77 -6.12 6.86
N LEU A 6 8.28 -5.39 5.87
CA LEU A 6 8.84 -5.29 4.53
C LEU A 6 9.38 -3.88 4.34
N THR A 7 10.70 -3.75 4.15
CA THR A 7 11.40 -2.47 4.09
C THR A 7 12.04 -2.21 2.73
N GLU A 8 12.21 -3.25 1.91
CA GLU A 8 12.83 -3.15 0.59
C GLU A 8 11.88 -3.65 -0.50
N LEU A 9 11.94 -3.05 -1.70
CA LEU A 9 11.01 -3.34 -2.80
C LEU A 9 11.06 -4.83 -3.24
N GLU A 10 12.23 -5.44 -3.20
CA GLU A 10 12.47 -6.83 -3.61
C GLU A 10 11.79 -7.86 -2.69
N GLU A 11 11.38 -7.43 -1.50
CA GLU A 11 10.66 -8.28 -0.56
C GLU A 11 9.18 -8.44 -0.93
N PHE A 12 8.65 -7.59 -1.81
CA PHE A 12 7.26 -7.59 -2.25
C PHE A 12 7.06 -8.49 -3.47
N ARG A 13 5.88 -9.10 -3.55
CA ARG A 13 5.48 -9.93 -4.68
C ARG A 13 4.07 -9.61 -5.11
N HIS A 14 3.79 -9.79 -6.39
CA HIS A 14 2.42 -9.83 -6.87
C HIS A 14 1.60 -10.84 -6.05
N ARG A 15 0.42 -10.40 -5.58
CA ARG A 15 -0.54 -11.13 -4.74
C ARG A 15 -0.18 -11.22 -3.26
N ASP A 16 0.86 -10.56 -2.78
CA ASP A 16 1.03 -10.40 -1.35
C ASP A 16 -0.15 -9.60 -0.76
N VAL A 17 -0.58 -9.99 0.44
CA VAL A 17 -1.50 -9.20 1.25
C VAL A 17 -0.67 -8.53 2.34
N ILE A 18 -0.73 -7.21 2.38
CA ILE A 18 0.06 -6.38 3.29
C ILE A 18 -0.86 -5.56 4.20
N LEU A 19 -0.34 -5.19 5.36
CA LEU A 19 -0.88 -4.16 6.23
C LEU A 19 0.01 -2.94 6.10
N VAL A 20 -0.57 -1.79 5.77
CA VAL A 20 0.12 -0.50 5.78
C VAL A 20 -0.35 0.27 7.00
N VAL A 21 0.60 0.77 7.78
CA VAL A 21 0.37 1.61 8.96
C VAL A 21 1.03 2.95 8.70
N SER A 22 0.24 4.02 8.70
CA SER A 22 0.72 5.39 8.59
C SER A 22 0.40 6.12 9.89
N HIS A 23 1.43 6.49 10.63
CA HIS A 23 1.30 7.16 11.94
C HIS A 23 1.10 8.67 11.81
N GLU A 24 1.38 9.23 10.64
CA GLU A 24 1.22 10.65 10.35
C GLU A 24 0.53 10.87 9.01
N ARG A 25 -0.17 12.00 8.87
CA ARG A 25 -0.77 12.40 7.60
C ARG A 25 0.31 12.85 6.63
N ASN A 26 0.45 12.13 5.52
CA ASN A 26 1.37 12.43 4.43
C ASN A 26 0.63 12.77 3.12
N CYS A 27 1.37 13.22 2.10
CA CYS A 27 0.82 13.60 0.80
C CYS A 27 0.20 12.40 0.06
N GLY A 28 -1.06 12.06 0.34
CA GLY A 28 -1.78 10.97 -0.33
C GLY A 28 -2.17 9.80 0.57
N ILE A 29 -1.78 9.81 1.86
CA ILE A 29 -2.23 8.87 2.88
C ILE A 29 -2.50 9.64 4.17
N ASP A 30 -3.71 9.51 4.70
CA ASP A 30 -4.05 10.04 6.03
C ASP A 30 -3.46 9.14 7.14
N GLU A 31 -3.36 9.65 8.37
CA GLU A 31 -3.05 8.82 9.55
C GLU A 31 -4.07 7.69 9.65
N THR A 32 -3.65 6.47 9.32
CA THR A 32 -4.56 5.35 9.12
C THR A 32 -3.83 4.01 9.07
N THR A 33 -4.61 2.94 9.15
CA THR A 33 -4.14 1.57 8.97
C THR A 33 -5.06 0.86 7.99
N PHE A 34 -4.51 0.30 6.93
CA PHE A 34 -5.30 -0.42 5.92
C PHE A 34 -4.61 -1.68 5.43
N VAL A 35 -5.44 -2.67 5.08
CA VAL A 35 -4.99 -3.89 4.40
C VAL A 35 -5.02 -3.63 2.89
N ALA A 36 -4.02 -4.11 2.16
CA ALA A 36 -3.94 -3.97 0.72
C ALA A 36 -3.47 -5.26 0.04
N LEU A 37 -3.92 -5.44 -1.20
CA LEU A 37 -3.41 -6.44 -2.13
C LEU A 37 -2.31 -5.82 -3.00
N VAL A 38 -1.16 -6.46 -3.07
CA VAL A 38 -0.07 -6.05 -3.95
C VAL A 38 -0.34 -6.56 -5.38
N VAL A 39 -0.41 -5.65 -6.34
CA VAL A 39 -0.66 -5.97 -7.75
C VAL A 39 0.47 -5.46 -8.62
N GLU A 40 1.04 -6.33 -9.45
CA GLU A 40 2.02 -5.92 -10.46
C GLU A 40 1.28 -5.42 -11.70
N THR A 41 1.69 -4.27 -12.19
CA THR A 41 1.10 -3.60 -13.35
C THR A 41 2.19 -3.26 -14.37
N LYS A 42 1.80 -3.18 -15.64
CA LYS A 42 2.75 -2.83 -16.72
C LYS A 42 3.29 -1.41 -16.64
N ASN A 43 2.50 -0.48 -16.09
CA ASN A 43 2.80 0.95 -16.14
C ASN A 43 3.40 1.50 -14.84
N TYR A 44 3.13 0.87 -13.70
CA TYR A 44 3.48 1.39 -12.38
C TYR A 44 4.28 0.40 -11.52
N GLY A 45 4.65 -0.76 -12.07
CA GLY A 45 5.27 -1.83 -11.28
C GLY A 45 4.29 -2.33 -10.21
N LEU A 46 4.79 -2.52 -8.99
CA LEU A 46 3.98 -2.98 -7.86
C LEU A 46 3.19 -1.82 -7.24
N ILE A 47 1.88 -2.01 -7.12
CA ILE A 47 0.96 -1.10 -6.43
C ILE A 47 0.24 -1.81 -5.28
N ALA A 48 -0.09 -1.08 -4.24
CA ALA A 48 -0.99 -1.50 -3.17
C ALA A 48 -2.43 -1.08 -3.51
N ILE A 49 -3.34 -2.05 -3.59
CA ILE A 49 -4.78 -1.80 -3.75
C ILE A 49 -5.45 -2.03 -2.38
N PRO A 50 -5.96 -0.98 -1.71
CA PRO A 50 -6.63 -1.12 -0.42
C PRO A 50 -7.83 -2.07 -0.49
N GLN A 51 -8.09 -2.81 0.58
CA GLN A 51 -9.25 -3.71 0.67
C GLN A 51 -10.58 -2.94 0.52
N ASP A 52 -10.65 -1.72 1.03
CA ASP A 52 -11.76 -0.80 0.80
C ASP A 52 -11.48 0.16 -0.38
N PHE A 53 -11.12 -0.41 -1.52
CA PHE A 53 -10.71 0.35 -2.71
C PHE A 53 -11.76 1.39 -3.15
N ARG A 54 -13.05 1.11 -2.98
CA ARG A 54 -14.11 2.04 -3.41
C ARG A 54 -14.12 3.32 -2.56
N ALA A 55 -13.95 3.19 -1.25
CA ALA A 55 -13.88 4.35 -0.37
C ALA A 55 -12.61 5.17 -0.64
N ASP A 56 -11.45 4.49 -0.79
CA ASP A 56 -10.17 5.12 -1.12
C ASP A 56 -10.23 5.90 -2.44
N LEU A 57 -10.77 5.27 -3.50
CA LEU A 57 -10.91 5.90 -4.81
C LEU A 57 -11.74 7.20 -4.75
N LEU A 58 -12.88 7.19 -4.05
CA LEU A 58 -13.72 8.37 -3.89
C LEU A 58 -13.00 9.49 -3.15
N GLN A 59 -12.27 9.15 -2.08
CA GLN A 59 -11.50 10.13 -1.31
C GLN A 59 -10.40 10.78 -2.16
N LYS A 60 -9.66 9.97 -2.92
CA LYS A 60 -8.56 10.45 -3.77
C LYS A 60 -9.05 11.30 -4.93
N GLU A 61 -10.17 10.93 -5.55
CA GLU A 61 -10.83 11.75 -6.58
C GLU A 61 -11.24 13.12 -6.03
N MET A 62 -11.86 13.16 -4.84
CA MET A 62 -12.21 14.43 -4.17
C MET A 62 -11.01 15.33 -3.89
N ASN A 63 -9.83 14.72 -3.65
CA ASN A 63 -8.59 15.43 -3.35
C ASN A 63 -7.74 15.72 -4.60
N GLY A 64 -8.18 15.32 -5.79
CA GLY A 64 -7.46 15.54 -7.05
C GLY A 64 -6.12 14.80 -7.15
N VAL A 65 -5.96 13.69 -6.44
CA VAL A 65 -4.73 12.88 -6.42
C VAL A 65 -4.94 11.54 -7.13
N GLY A 66 -3.86 10.99 -7.69
CA GLY A 66 -3.88 9.67 -8.34
C GLY A 66 -4.28 8.58 -7.36
N TRP A 67 -5.09 7.62 -7.82
CA TRP A 67 -5.58 6.53 -6.97
C TRP A 67 -4.52 5.45 -6.75
N GLU A 68 -3.57 5.33 -7.67
CA GLU A 68 -2.50 4.34 -7.66
C GLU A 68 -1.54 4.58 -6.49
N THR A 69 -1.48 3.65 -5.55
CA THR A 69 -0.50 3.68 -4.45
C THR A 69 0.68 2.78 -4.81
N GLN A 70 1.76 3.35 -5.36
CA GLN A 70 2.96 2.58 -5.70
C GLN A 70 3.69 2.11 -4.43
N ILE A 71 4.21 0.88 -4.43
CA ILE A 71 4.98 0.35 -3.29
C ILE A 71 6.25 1.17 -3.05
N GLU A 72 6.97 1.54 -4.12
CA GLU A 72 8.15 2.41 -4.01
C GLU A 72 7.82 3.75 -3.34
N TRP A 73 6.65 4.32 -3.64
CA TRP A 73 6.21 5.54 -3.01
C TRP A 73 5.92 5.34 -1.53
N LEU A 74 5.27 4.23 -1.14
CA LEU A 74 5.05 3.90 0.28
C LEU A 74 6.38 3.79 1.03
N LEU A 75 7.35 3.03 0.51
CA LEU A 75 8.67 2.84 1.13
C LEU A 75 9.46 4.15 1.29
N GLY A 76 9.19 5.14 0.43
CA GLY A 76 9.79 6.47 0.53
C GLY A 76 9.11 7.42 1.53
N ASN A 77 8.03 7.00 2.19
CA ASN A 77 7.28 7.80 3.16
C ASN A 77 7.31 7.13 4.55
N ASP A 78 6.89 7.87 5.57
CA ASP A 78 6.84 7.39 6.96
C ASP A 78 5.64 6.45 7.18
N VAL A 79 5.74 5.23 6.65
CA VAL A 79 4.77 4.15 6.81
C VAL A 79 5.49 2.85 7.14
N GLU A 80 4.88 2.04 8.00
CA GLU A 80 5.31 0.67 8.25
C GLU A 80 4.47 -0.28 7.38
N ILE A 81 5.12 -1.27 6.78
CA ILE A 81 4.46 -2.23 5.90
C ILE A 81 4.74 -3.64 6.40
N TYR A 82 3.68 -4.40 6.66
CA TYR A 82 3.79 -5.76 7.19
C TYR A 82 3.18 -6.77 6.25
N LEU A 83 3.88 -7.87 5.98
CA LEU A 83 3.33 -9.02 5.27
C LEU A 83 2.29 -9.74 6.15
N LEU A 84 1.06 -9.84 5.65
CA LEU A 84 0.00 -10.63 6.28
C LEU A 84 -0.11 -12.02 5.67
N GLU A 85 -0.08 -12.10 4.34
CA GLU A 85 -0.22 -13.36 3.61
C GLU A 85 0.55 -13.31 2.29
N ARG A 86 1.15 -14.45 1.91
CA ARG A 86 1.82 -14.62 0.62
C ARG A 86 1.25 -15.84 -0.09
N TYR A 87 0.62 -15.60 -1.24
CA TYR A 87 0.14 -16.67 -2.09
C TYR A 87 1.30 -17.20 -2.96
N LEU A 88 1.59 -18.49 -2.84
CA LEU A 88 2.61 -19.21 -3.62
C LEU A 88 2.17 -19.43 -5.07
#